data_AF-L1KLI7-F1
#
_entry.id   AF-L1KLI7-F1
#
_cell.length_a   1.000
_cell.length_b   1.000
_cell.length_c   1.000
_cell.angle_alpha   90.00
_cell.angle_beta   90.00
_cell.angle_gamma   90.00
#
_symmetry.space_group_name_H-M   'P 1'
#
loop_
_entity.id
_entity.type
_entity.pdbx_description
1 polymer ?
#
loop_
_entity_poly.entity_id
_entity_poly.type
_entity_poly.pdbx_seq_one_letter_code
_entity_poly.pdbx_strand_id
1 'polypeptide(L)'
;MSPSHPTAGRVAMVSEHASPLAELGGPDAGGQNVYVAQLAAQLTRRGHEVVVYTRRDDPHLPDRVVTADGVRVVHVPAGPPAPIPKDELLPYIPDFGAWLAEEWSAEPPDVVHAHFWMSGLAAVTGARAPGVPVV
;
A
#
# COMPACT_ATOMS: atom_id res chain seq x y z
N MET A 1 7.58 15.08 -31.00
CA MET A 1 6.55 14.47 -30.14
C MET A 1 7.08 13.11 -29.75
N SER A 2 7.52 12.94 -28.49
CA SER A 2 7.92 11.61 -28.00
C SER A 2 6.68 10.73 -27.92
N PRO A 3 6.75 9.45 -28.33
CA PRO A 3 5.61 8.56 -28.24
C PRO A 3 5.29 8.37 -26.75
N SER A 4 4.04 8.60 -26.38
CA SER A 4 3.51 8.23 -25.06
C SER A 4 3.65 6.72 -24.92
N HIS A 5 4.58 6.28 -24.07
CA HIS A 5 4.63 4.87 -23.67
C HIS A 5 3.27 4.49 -23.09
N PRO A 6 2.65 3.36 -23.50
CA PRO A 6 1.54 2.81 -22.73
C PRO A 6 2.03 2.62 -21.30
N THR A 7 1.28 3.14 -20.32
CA THR A 7 1.57 2.98 -18.90
C THR A 7 1.79 1.50 -18.61
N ALA A 8 2.88 1.16 -17.92
CA ALA A 8 3.34 -0.22 -17.72
C ALA A 8 2.42 -1.05 -16.79
N GLY A 9 1.20 -0.59 -16.53
CA GLY A 9 0.21 -1.18 -15.62
C GLY A 9 0.19 -0.51 -14.24
N ARG A 10 -0.90 -0.72 -13.51
CA ARG A 10 -1.15 -0.24 -12.16
C ARG A 10 -0.79 -1.31 -11.14
N VAL A 11 0.10 -0.96 -10.22
CA VAL A 11 0.57 -1.84 -9.15
C VAL A 11 0.04 -1.33 -7.82
N ALA A 12 -0.72 -2.17 -7.13
CA ALA A 12 -1.05 -1.96 -5.72
C ALA A 12 -0.02 -2.67 -4.85
N MET A 13 0.61 -1.95 -3.92
CA MET A 13 1.47 -2.53 -2.90
C MET A 13 0.75 -2.43 -1.55
N VAL A 14 0.53 -3.56 -0.87
CA VAL A 14 -0.08 -3.58 0.47
C VAL A 14 1.03 -3.78 1.48
N SER A 15 1.20 -2.83 2.39
CA SER A 15 2.20 -2.85 3.46
C SER A 15 1.57 -2.29 4.73
N GLU A 16 0.83 -3.14 5.44
CA GLU A 16 -0.12 -2.73 6.47
C GLU A 16 0.54 -2.00 7.65
N HIS A 17 1.76 -2.39 8.04
CA HIS A 17 2.47 -1.83 9.18
C HIS A 17 3.76 -1.09 8.81
N ALA A 18 4.31 -1.35 7.61
CA ALA A 18 5.57 -0.78 7.18
C ALA A 18 5.32 0.32 6.14
N SER A 19 4.92 1.51 6.62
CA SER A 19 4.69 2.67 5.77
C SER A 19 5.98 3.05 5.01
N PRO A 20 5.89 3.35 3.69
CA PRO A 20 7.04 3.82 2.91
C PRO A 20 7.43 5.26 3.26
N LEU A 21 6.63 5.96 4.06
CA LEU A 21 6.87 7.33 4.52
C LEU A 21 7.58 7.37 5.88
N ALA A 22 7.82 6.22 6.51
CA ALA A 22 8.49 6.17 7.81
C ALA A 22 9.89 6.81 7.71
N GLU A 23 10.18 7.74 8.64
CA GLU A 23 11.44 8.47 8.65
C GLU A 23 12.63 7.52 8.84
N LEU A 24 13.59 7.55 7.92
CA LEU A 24 14.80 6.72 7.99
C LEU A 24 15.51 6.89 9.34
N GLY A 25 15.65 5.78 10.08
CA GLY A 25 16.30 5.76 11.40
C GLY A 25 15.38 6.08 12.58
N GLY A 26 14.09 6.32 12.34
CA GLY A 26 13.07 6.36 13.39
C GLY A 26 12.81 4.99 14.02
N PRO A 27 12.18 4.94 15.21
CA PRO A 27 11.90 3.69 15.91
C PRO A 27 11.05 2.70 15.10
N ASP A 28 10.23 3.20 14.17
CA ASP A 28 9.35 2.42 13.29
C ASP A 28 9.96 2.14 11.90
N ALA A 29 11.15 2.65 11.61
CA ALA A 29 11.81 2.47 10.32
C ALA A 29 12.64 1.18 10.29
N GLY A 30 11.96 0.08 9.99
CA GLY A 30 12.59 -1.21 9.73
C GLY A 30 13.06 -1.37 8.28
N GLY A 31 13.75 -2.48 8.00
CA GLY A 31 14.20 -2.82 6.65
C GLY A 31 13.05 -2.96 5.63
N GLN A 32 11.84 -3.32 6.09
CA GLN A 32 10.67 -3.44 5.22
C GLN A 32 10.18 -2.08 4.71
N ASN A 33 10.15 -1.05 5.54
CA ASN A 33 9.74 0.31 5.14
C ASN A 33 10.64 0.83 4.02
N VAL A 34 11.96 0.69 4.20
CA VAL A 34 12.96 1.09 3.21
C VAL A 34 12.81 0.29 1.92
N TYR A 35 12.61 -1.03 2.02
CA TYR A 35 12.40 -1.88 0.86
C TYR A 35 11.15 -1.48 0.06
N VAL A 36 10.00 -1.30 0.73
CA VAL A 36 8.74 -0.90 0.08
C VAL A 36 8.88 0.46 -0.60
N ALA A 37 9.48 1.44 0.09
CA ALA A 37 9.73 2.77 -0.48
C ALA A 37 10.62 2.71 -1.73
N GLN A 38 11.74 1.99 -1.66
CA GLN A 38 12.67 1.85 -2.78
C GLN A 38 12.03 1.11 -3.96
N LEU A 39 11.33 0.01 -3.70
CA LEU A 39 10.66 -0.77 -4.75
C LEU A 39 9.58 0.06 -5.44
N ALA A 40 8.72 0.75 -4.67
CA ALA A 40 7.65 1.59 -5.21
C ALA A 40 8.20 2.70 -6.11
N ALA A 41 9.26 3.38 -5.65
CA ALA A 41 9.93 4.42 -6.43
C ALA A 41 10.57 3.87 -7.72
N GLN A 42 11.22 2.69 -7.66
CA GLN A 42 11.83 2.07 -8.83
C GLN A 42 10.80 1.55 -9.85
N LEU A 43 9.64 1.07 -9.41
CA LEU A 43 8.53 0.70 -10.29
C LEU A 43 7.93 1.95 -10.95
N THR A 44 7.72 3.02 -10.18
CA THR A 44 7.21 4.29 -10.72
C THR A 44 8.15 4.87 -11.77
N ARG A 45 9.47 4.85 -11.52
CA ARG A 45 10.49 5.26 -12.51
C ARG A 45 10.50 4.43 -13.80
N ARG A 46 9.99 3.20 -13.75
CA ARG A 46 9.81 2.33 -14.93
C ARG A 46 8.49 2.57 -15.68
N GLY A 47 7.67 3.52 -15.22
CA GLY A 47 6.42 3.91 -15.89
C GLY A 47 5.17 3.19 -15.38
N HIS A 48 5.25 2.50 -14.24
CA HIS A 48 4.07 1.95 -13.57
C HIS A 48 3.36 3.01 -12.73
N GLU A 49 2.03 2.94 -12.63
CA GLU A 49 1.30 3.68 -11.60
C GLU A 49 1.34 2.86 -10.31
N VAL A 50 2.01 3.38 -9.28
CA VAL A 50 2.17 2.65 -8.01
C VAL A 50 1.38 3.32 -6.90
N VAL A 51 0.53 2.52 -6.23
CA VAL A 51 -0.20 2.91 -5.03
C VAL A 51 0.21 2.01 -3.87
N VAL A 52 0.73 2.58 -2.79
CA VAL A 52 1.03 1.87 -1.55
C VAL A 52 -0.09 2.08 -0.54
N TYR A 53 -0.72 1.00 -0.10
CA TYR A 53 -1.74 0.99 0.94
C TYR A 53 -1.08 0.61 2.26
N THR A 54 -1.17 1.50 3.25
CA THR A 54 -0.63 1.30 4.59
C THR A 54 -1.65 1.73 5.63
N ARG A 55 -1.61 1.19 6.84
CA ARG A 55 -2.60 1.53 7.85
C ARG A 55 -2.39 2.98 8.32
N ARG A 56 -3.48 3.68 8.56
CA ARG A 56 -3.48 4.97 9.25
C ARG A 56 -3.10 4.77 10.71
N ASP A 57 -1.98 5.35 11.15
CA ASP A 57 -1.45 5.26 12.51
C ASP A 57 -1.36 6.61 13.24
N ASP A 58 -1.72 7.71 12.59
CA ASP A 58 -1.85 9.05 13.18
C ASP A 58 -3.12 9.73 12.63
N PRO A 59 -3.94 10.38 13.50
CA PRO A 59 -5.18 11.03 13.05
C PRO A 59 -4.94 12.23 12.12
N HIS A 60 -3.74 12.82 12.11
CA HIS A 60 -3.40 13.99 11.30
C HIS A 60 -2.85 13.64 9.92
N LEU A 61 -2.63 12.35 9.62
CA LEU A 61 -2.20 11.96 8.28
C LEU A 61 -3.30 12.28 7.25
N PRO A 62 -2.96 12.78 6.07
CA PRO A 62 -3.93 12.90 4.98
C PRO A 62 -4.33 11.50 4.50
N ASP A 63 -5.53 11.33 3.93
CA ASP A 63 -5.96 10.03 3.39
C ASP A 63 -5.04 9.54 2.26
N ARG A 64 -4.51 10.47 1.46
CA ARG A 64 -3.63 10.17 0.33
C ARG A 64 -2.48 11.18 0.24
N VAL A 65 -1.29 10.70 -0.06
CA VAL A 65 -0.07 11.50 -0.32
C VAL A 65 0.53 11.08 -1.65
N VAL A 66 1.15 12.02 -2.37
CA VAL A 66 2.02 11.71 -3.51
C VAL A 66 3.45 12.09 -3.14
N THR A 67 4.36 11.12 -3.23
CA THR A 67 5.78 11.33 -2.94
C THR A 67 6.48 12.09 -4.08
N ALA A 68 7.69 12.58 -3.83
CA ALA A 68 8.51 13.22 -4.87
C ALA A 68 8.83 12.26 -6.05
N ASP A 69 8.85 10.95 -5.80
CA ASP A 69 9.05 9.92 -6.82
C ASP A 69 7.77 9.57 -7.61
N GLY A 70 6.63 10.20 -7.30
CA GLY A 70 5.34 9.96 -7.96
C GLY A 70 4.54 8.77 -7.39
N VAL A 71 5.06 8.09 -6.37
CA VAL A 71 4.32 7.03 -5.66
C VAL A 71 3.14 7.63 -4.91
N ARG A 72 1.95 7.08 -5.09
CA ARG A 72 0.78 7.41 -4.26
C ARG A 72 0.79 6.55 -3.00
N VAL A 73 0.62 7.15 -1.84
CA VAL A 73 0.44 6.44 -0.57
C VAL A 73 -0.97 6.70 -0.08
N VAL A 74 -1.67 5.64 0.33
CA VAL A 74 -3.05 5.68 0.83
C VAL A 74 -3.05 5.16 2.27
N HIS A 75 -3.54 5.97 3.20
CA HIS A 75 -3.67 5.61 4.61
C HIS A 75 -5.05 4.98 4.86
N VAL A 76 -5.07 3.66 5.00
CA VAL A 76 -6.27 2.85 5.17
C VAL A 76 -6.78 2.98 6.62
N PRO A 77 -8.05 3.38 6.83
CA PRO A 77 -8.62 3.60 8.16
C PRO A 77 -9.03 2.28 8.86
N ALA A 78 -8.10 1.34 8.98
CA ALA A 78 -8.31 0.07 9.68
C ALA A 78 -7.90 0.19 11.16
N GLY A 79 -8.88 0.09 12.06
CA GLY A 79 -8.66 0.29 13.49
C GLY A 79 -8.44 1.77 13.90
N PRO A 80 -8.03 2.02 15.15
CA PRO A 80 -7.80 3.38 15.63
C PRO A 80 -6.60 4.02 14.92
N PRO A 81 -6.64 5.33 14.59
CA PRO A 81 -5.54 6.04 13.93
C PRO A 81 -4.45 6.41 14.94
N ALA A 82 -3.90 5.43 15.64
CA ALA A 82 -2.82 5.56 16.61
C ALA A 82 -1.81 4.43 16.40
N PRO A 83 -0.54 4.55 16.81
CA PRO A 83 0.42 3.45 16.69
C PRO A 83 -0.10 2.18 17.38
N ILE A 84 0.00 1.04 16.70
CA ILE A 84 -0.37 -0.28 17.23
C ILE A 84 0.82 -1.21 17.01
N PRO A 85 1.28 -1.95 18.04
CA PRO A 85 2.32 -2.94 17.87
C PRO A 85 1.95 -3.94 16.77
N LYS A 86 2.94 -4.30 15.95
CA LYS A 86 2.73 -5.22 14.81
C LYS A 86 2.00 -6.51 15.19
N ASP A 87 2.33 -7.07 16.35
CA ASP A 87 1.74 -8.33 16.82
C ASP A 87 0.28 -8.20 17.27
N GLU A 88 -0.21 -6.96 17.43
CA GLU A 88 -1.59 -6.63 17.81
C GLU A 88 -2.43 -6.17 16.61
N LEU A 89 -1.88 -6.16 15.39
CA LEU A 89 -2.59 -5.67 14.20
C LEU A 89 -3.59 -6.65 13.61
N LEU A 90 -3.44 -7.95 13.87
CA LEU A 90 -4.26 -9.00 13.27
C LEU A 90 -5.79 -8.74 13.33
N PRO A 91 -6.36 -8.26 14.46
CA PRO A 91 -7.79 -7.97 14.55
C PRO A 91 -8.31 -6.92 13.56
N TYR A 92 -7.45 -6.06 13.02
CA TYR A 92 -7.83 -4.97 12.10
C TYR A 92 -7.65 -5.31 10.62
N ILE A 93 -7.04 -6.45 10.31
CA ILE A 93 -6.81 -6.91 8.93
C ILE A 93 -8.11 -7.18 8.15
N PRO A 94 -9.20 -7.69 8.76
CA PRO A 94 -10.49 -7.79 8.07
C PRO A 94 -11.02 -6.43 7.58
N ASP A 95 -10.97 -5.40 8.42
CA ASP A 95 -11.40 -4.04 8.05
C ASP A 95 -10.52 -3.46 6.94
N PHE A 96 -9.20 -3.69 7.03
CA PHE A 96 -8.27 -3.30 5.97
C PHE A 96 -8.66 -3.97 4.64
N GLY A 97 -8.88 -5.28 4.64
CA GLY A 97 -9.25 -6.04 3.45
C GLY A 97 -10.60 -5.62 2.86
N ALA A 98 -11.59 -5.32 3.71
CA ALA A 98 -12.89 -4.81 3.28
C ALA A 98 -12.76 -3.43 2.62
N TRP A 99 -11.96 -2.54 3.21
CA TRP A 99 -11.68 -1.23 2.62
C TRP A 99 -10.99 -1.34 1.25
N LEU A 100 -10.02 -2.26 1.10
CA LEU A 100 -9.39 -2.53 -0.20
C LEU A 100 -10.39 -3.08 -1.22
N ALA A 101 -11.33 -3.94 -0.80
CA ALA A 101 -12.35 -4.49 -1.69
C ALA A 101 -13.26 -3.38 -2.25
N GLU A 102 -13.61 -2.40 -1.41
CA GLU A 102 -14.38 -1.23 -1.83
C GLU A 102 -13.58 -0.37 -2.81
N GLU A 103 -12.34 0.00 -2.47
CA GLU A 103 -11.49 0.84 -3.33
C GLU A 103 -11.23 0.17 -4.69
N TRP A 104 -10.89 -1.11 -4.71
CA TRP A 104 -10.57 -1.84 -5.95
C TRP A 104 -11.81 -2.28 -6.74
N SER A 105 -13.01 -2.15 -6.19
CA SER A 105 -14.24 -2.32 -6.97
C SER A 105 -14.45 -1.20 -7.98
N ALA A 106 -13.98 0.02 -7.66
CA ALA A 106 -14.09 1.18 -8.53
C ALA A 106 -12.93 1.25 -9.52
N GLU A 107 -11.70 0.98 -9.06
CA GLU A 107 -10.49 1.09 -9.88
C GLU A 107 -9.49 -0.03 -9.55
N PRO A 108 -9.70 -1.24 -10.10
CA PRO A 108 -8.86 -2.38 -9.77
C PRO A 108 -7.42 -2.21 -10.28
N PRO A 109 -6.41 -2.61 -9.49
CA PRO A 109 -5.03 -2.70 -9.97
C PRO A 109 -4.86 -3.88 -10.92
N ASP A 110 -3.80 -3.88 -11.74
CA ASP A 110 -3.43 -5.02 -12.58
C ASP A 110 -2.78 -6.15 -11.78
N VAL A 111 -2.05 -5.79 -10.71
CA VAL A 111 -1.40 -6.73 -9.79
C VAL A 111 -1.32 -6.13 -8.39
N VAL A 112 -1.44 -6.99 -7.38
CA VAL A 112 -1.22 -6.65 -5.97
C VAL A 112 0.06 -7.33 -5.48
N HIS A 113 0.98 -6.55 -4.90
CA HIS A 113 2.14 -7.05 -4.17
C HIS A 113 1.93 -6.88 -2.67
N ALA A 114 1.86 -7.98 -1.93
CA ALA A 114 1.69 -7.96 -0.49
C ALA A 114 3.04 -8.04 0.22
N HIS A 115 3.28 -7.12 1.15
CA HIS A 115 4.51 -7.07 1.93
C HIS A 115 4.20 -7.45 3.37
N PHE A 116 4.51 -8.70 3.72
CA PHE A 116 4.18 -9.39 4.99
C PHE A 116 2.87 -10.20 4.93
N TRP A 117 2.74 -11.20 5.81
CA TRP A 117 1.65 -12.18 5.73
C TRP A 117 0.27 -11.57 6.03
N MET A 118 0.19 -10.59 6.94
CA MET A 118 -1.06 -9.87 7.23
C MET A 118 -1.50 -9.00 6.05
N SER A 119 -0.56 -8.32 5.37
CA SER A 119 -0.82 -7.69 4.07
C SER A 119 -1.36 -8.70 3.05
N GLY A 120 -0.84 -9.93 3.04
CA GLY A 120 -1.33 -11.00 2.17
C GLY A 120 -2.81 -11.33 2.43
N LEU A 121 -3.21 -11.43 3.70
CA LEU A 121 -4.61 -11.67 4.09
C LEU A 121 -5.54 -10.52 3.65
N ALA A 122 -5.11 -9.26 3.86
CA ALA A 122 -5.86 -8.09 3.40
C ALA A 122 -5.97 -8.05 1.87
N ALA A 123 -4.85 -8.28 1.16
CA ALA A 123 -4.77 -8.27 -0.29
C ALA A 123 -5.67 -9.33 -0.93
N VAL A 124 -5.67 -10.56 -0.42
CA VAL A 124 -6.54 -11.63 -0.93
C VAL A 124 -8.01 -11.28 -0.75
N THR A 125 -8.37 -10.65 0.38
CA THR A 125 -9.75 -10.17 0.61
C THR A 125 -10.13 -9.11 -0.44
N GLY A 126 -9.30 -8.08 -0.62
CA GLY A 126 -9.57 -7.00 -1.57
C GLY A 126 -9.62 -7.46 -3.03
N ALA A 127 -8.69 -8.33 -3.43
CA ALA A 127 -8.52 -8.75 -4.81
C ALA A 127 -9.56 -9.78 -5.27
N ARG A 128 -10.35 -10.35 -4.35
CA ARG A 128 -11.23 -11.49 -4.62
C ARG A 128 -12.31 -11.20 -5.66
N ALA A 129 -13.00 -10.07 -5.53
CA ALA A 129 -14.08 -9.68 -6.43
C ALA A 129 -13.56 -9.28 -7.83
N PRO A 130 -12.54 -8.41 -7.96
CA PRO A 130 -12.01 -8.06 -9.28
C PRO A 130 -11.13 -9.15 -9.91
N GLY A 131 -10.75 -10.20 -9.17
CA GLY A 131 -9.96 -11.31 -9.71
C GLY A 131 -8.49 -10.95 -9.99
N VAL A 132 -7.94 -10.00 -9.25
CA VAL A 132 -6.58 -9.49 -9.46
C VAL A 132 -5.55 -10.47 -8.86
N PRO A 133 -4.44 -10.77 -9.55
CA PRO A 133 -3.38 -11.59 -8.99
C PRO A 133 -2.72 -10.93 -7.78
N VAL A 134 -2.48 -11.73 -6.74
CA VAL A 134 -1.75 -11.33 -5.52
C VAL A 134 -0.41 -12.08 -5.47
N VAL A 135 0.67 -11.35 -5.23
CA VAL A 135 2.06 -11.83 -5.11
C VAL A 135 2.62 -11.54 -3.73
#